data_AF-A0A3B0W7P7-F1
#
_entry.id   AF-A0A3B0W7P7-F1
#
_cell.length_a   1.000
_cell.length_b   1.000
_cell.length_c   1.000
_cell.angle_alpha   90.00
_cell.angle_beta   90.00
_cell.angle_gamma   90.00
#
_symmetry.space_group_name_H-M   'P 1'
#
loop_
_entity.id
_entity.type
_entity.pdbx_description
1 polymer ?
#
loop_
_entity_poly.entity_id
_entity_poly.type
_entity_poly.pdbx_seq_one_letter_code
_entity_poly.pdbx_strand_id
1 'polypeptide(L)'
;PSADESYENLYFLSRISSVPLPEKRQPGRQTWKLCRELYFGLLLKASVFGDSAILTTWLQACQNGDGGFGFFPATTSYIENSHYCLAALALLGASPENIKAAREYIVSCQTAAGGFARTGKAAPFLDSSWHALLALKALSE
;
A
#
# COMPACT_ATOMS: atom_id res chain seq x y z
N PRO A 1 -18.31 -1.08 -11.88
CA PRO A 1 -17.83 -1.14 -10.47
C PRO A 1 -18.64 -0.12 -9.63
N SER A 2 -19.70 -0.58 -8.98
CA SER A 2 -20.41 0.23 -7.99
C SER A 2 -19.49 0.44 -6.78
N ALA A 3 -19.53 1.64 -6.21
CA ALA A 3 -18.55 2.16 -5.26
C ALA A 3 -18.58 1.52 -3.85
N ASP A 4 -19.26 0.39 -3.65
CA ASP A 4 -19.60 -0.14 -2.32
C ASP A 4 -18.74 -1.32 -1.84
N GLU A 5 -17.72 -1.76 -2.60
CA GLU A 5 -17.04 -3.05 -2.31
C GLU A 5 -15.50 -2.98 -2.13
N SER A 6 -14.88 -1.80 -2.02
CA SER A 6 -13.44 -1.74 -1.72
C SER A 6 -13.12 -2.01 -0.24
N TYR A 7 -12.00 -2.66 0.06
CA TYR A 7 -11.57 -2.92 1.44
C TYR A 7 -11.24 -1.62 2.18
N GLU A 8 -10.83 -0.59 1.44
CA GLU A 8 -10.61 0.76 1.96
C GLU A 8 -11.90 1.36 2.53
N ASN A 9 -13.00 1.27 1.79
CA ASN A 9 -14.30 1.78 2.25
C ASN A 9 -14.76 1.02 3.49
N LEU A 10 -14.61 -0.31 3.50
CA LEU A 10 -14.92 -1.14 4.67
C LEU A 10 -14.08 -0.76 5.89
N TYR A 11 -12.78 -0.51 5.69
CA TYR A 11 -11.91 -0.04 6.75
C TYR A 11 -12.40 1.30 7.33
N PHE A 12 -12.64 2.32 6.50
CA PHE A 12 -13.11 3.61 7.01
C PHE A 12 -14.49 3.53 7.67
N LEU A 13 -15.42 2.76 7.11
CA LEU A 13 -16.73 2.52 7.72
C LEU A 13 -16.59 1.88 9.11
N SER A 14 -15.70 0.89 9.27
CA SER A 14 -15.47 0.27 10.59
C SER A 14 -14.95 1.26 11.63
N ARG A 15 -14.12 2.22 11.21
CA ARG A 15 -13.53 3.24 12.10
C ARG A 15 -14.54 4.31 12.50
N ILE A 16 -15.47 4.66 11.62
CA ILE A 16 -16.44 5.75 11.85
C ILE A 16 -17.71 5.24 12.53
N SER A 17 -18.21 4.07 12.13
CA SER A 17 -19.57 3.65 12.50
C SER A 17 -19.64 2.84 13.80
N SER A 18 -18.53 2.31 14.33
CA SER A 18 -18.53 1.30 15.42
C SER A 18 -19.42 0.08 15.13
N VAL A 19 -19.98 -0.04 13.93
CA VAL A 19 -20.82 -1.16 13.50
C VAL A 19 -19.88 -2.29 13.06
N PRO A 20 -20.11 -3.53 13.52
CA PRO A 20 -19.32 -4.67 13.10
C PRO A 20 -19.35 -4.79 11.57
N LEU A 21 -18.17 -5.01 10.98
CA LEU A 21 -18.00 -5.22 9.54
C LEU A 21 -18.98 -6.30 9.05
N PRO A 22 -19.54 -6.16 7.83
CA PRO A 22 -20.39 -7.20 7.26
C PRO A 22 -19.62 -8.53 7.20
N GLU A 23 -20.09 -9.53 7.94
CA GLU A 23 -19.56 -10.90 7.90
C GLU A 23 -19.84 -11.52 6.52
N LYS A 24 -18.88 -11.39 5.61
CA LYS A 24 -18.75 -12.11 4.33
C LYS A 24 -19.88 -11.99 3.30
N ARG A 25 -19.48 -11.66 2.06
CA ARG A 25 -19.91 -12.25 0.77
C ARG A 25 -18.97 -11.66 -0.29
N GLN A 26 -18.13 -12.38 -1.03
CA GLN A 26 -18.44 -13.55 -1.87
C GLN A 26 -17.27 -14.54 -1.91
N PRO A 27 -17.50 -15.86 -1.78
CA PRO A 27 -16.49 -16.87 -2.07
C PRO A 27 -16.17 -16.86 -3.59
N GLY A 28 -14.90 -16.91 -3.95
CA GLY A 28 -14.48 -17.24 -5.33
C GLY A 28 -14.13 -16.08 -6.27
N ARG A 29 -14.13 -14.82 -5.81
CA ARG A 29 -13.62 -13.69 -6.60
C ARG A 29 -12.27 -13.27 -6.06
N GLN A 30 -11.19 -13.40 -6.85
CA GLN A 30 -9.95 -12.69 -6.54
C GLN A 30 -10.22 -11.19 -6.69
N THR A 31 -10.45 -10.51 -5.57
CA THR A 31 -10.85 -9.09 -5.51
C THR A 31 -9.64 -8.15 -5.48
N TRP A 32 -8.45 -8.64 -5.14
CA TRP A 32 -7.24 -7.81 -5.12
C TRP A 32 -6.72 -7.61 -6.54
N LYS A 33 -7.07 -6.46 -7.13
CA LYS A 33 -6.44 -6.00 -8.39
C LYS A 33 -5.29 -5.03 -8.15
N LEU A 34 -5.18 -4.48 -6.93
CA LEU A 34 -4.32 -3.34 -6.60
C LEU A 34 -3.66 -3.55 -5.23
N CYS A 35 -2.45 -3.02 -5.04
CA CYS A 35 -1.72 -3.11 -3.77
C CYS A 35 -2.52 -2.53 -2.58
N ARG A 36 -3.30 -1.48 -2.82
CA ARG A 36 -4.18 -0.85 -1.82
C ARG A 36 -5.23 -1.81 -1.26
N GLU A 37 -5.91 -2.55 -2.13
CA GLU A 37 -6.95 -3.51 -1.71
C GLU A 37 -6.34 -4.66 -0.92
N LEU A 38 -5.14 -5.11 -1.31
CA LEU A 38 -4.39 -6.12 -0.57
C LEU A 38 -3.99 -5.60 0.82
N TYR A 39 -3.45 -4.38 0.92
CA TYR A 39 -3.08 -3.77 2.20
C TYR A 39 -4.26 -3.69 3.17
N PHE A 40 -5.39 -3.08 2.75
CA PHE A 40 -6.56 -2.96 3.63
C PHE A 40 -7.16 -4.33 3.96
N GLY A 41 -7.13 -5.24 3.01
CA GLY A 41 -7.49 -6.62 3.22
C GLY A 41 -6.71 -7.30 4.35
N LEU A 42 -5.38 -7.24 4.28
CA LEU A 42 -4.49 -7.79 5.30
C LEU A 42 -4.70 -7.11 6.65
N LEU A 43 -4.88 -5.78 6.66
CA LEU A 43 -5.16 -5.00 7.87
C LEU A 43 -6.46 -5.44 8.55
N LEU A 44 -7.49 -5.75 7.77
CA LEU A 44 -8.78 -6.27 8.23
C LEU A 44 -8.74 -7.78 8.56
N LYS A 45 -7.58 -8.45 8.38
CA LYS A 45 -7.41 -9.90 8.53
C LYS A 45 -8.46 -10.69 7.77
N ALA A 46 -8.87 -10.22 6.58
CA ALA A 46 -9.91 -10.92 5.84
C ALA A 46 -9.41 -12.32 5.47
N SER A 47 -10.24 -13.34 5.70
CA SER A 47 -9.89 -14.76 5.51
C SER A 47 -9.75 -15.18 4.04
N VAL A 48 -9.44 -14.26 3.14
CA VAL A 48 -9.54 -14.40 1.68
C VAL A 48 -8.17 -14.26 1.01
N PHE A 49 -7.13 -13.86 1.74
CA PHE A 49 -5.79 -13.74 1.18
C PHE A 49 -5.15 -15.12 1.06
N GLY A 50 -4.58 -15.38 -0.13
CA GLY A 50 -3.91 -16.64 -0.43
C GLY A 50 -2.61 -16.80 0.37
N ASP A 51 -1.74 -17.72 -0.08
CA ASP A 51 -0.45 -17.96 0.56
C ASP A 51 0.36 -16.67 0.70
N SER A 52 0.81 -16.37 1.93
CA SER A 52 1.68 -15.25 2.26
C SER A 52 2.91 -15.13 1.36
N ALA A 53 3.49 -16.25 0.92
CA ALA A 53 4.65 -16.26 0.03
C ALA A 53 4.28 -15.72 -1.36
N ILE A 54 3.13 -16.10 -1.90
CA ILE A 54 2.65 -15.62 -3.21
C ILE A 54 2.38 -14.11 -3.15
N LEU A 55 1.76 -13.64 -2.07
CA LEU A 55 1.45 -12.22 -1.87
C LEU A 55 2.73 -11.40 -1.72
N THR A 56 3.71 -11.92 -0.97
CA THR A 56 5.02 -11.30 -0.79
C THR A 56 5.74 -11.14 -2.12
N THR A 57 5.85 -12.21 -2.91
CA THR A 57 6.47 -12.17 -4.25
C THR A 57 5.76 -11.18 -5.17
N TRP A 58 4.42 -11.12 -5.13
CA TRP A 58 3.66 -10.18 -5.94
C TRP A 58 3.91 -8.72 -5.53
N LEU A 59 3.95 -8.42 -4.23
CA LEU A 59 4.27 -7.09 -3.70
C LEU A 59 5.71 -6.67 -4.03
N GLN A 60 6.65 -7.61 -3.94
CA GLN A 60 8.04 -7.42 -4.34
C GLN A 60 8.16 -7.09 -5.83
N ALA A 61 7.39 -7.76 -6.69
CA ALA A 61 7.32 -7.46 -8.13
C ALA A 61 6.69 -6.10 -8.46
N CYS A 62 6.02 -5.45 -7.52
CA CYS A 62 5.56 -4.07 -7.68
C CYS A 62 6.71 -3.05 -7.53
N GLN A 63 7.87 -3.43 -7.00
CA GLN A 63 9.03 -2.53 -6.89
C GLN A 63 9.69 -2.31 -8.25
N ASN A 64 9.83 -1.06 -8.65
CA ASN A 64 10.49 -0.67 -9.90
C ASN A 64 11.98 -0.37 -9.69
N GLY A 65 12.71 -0.23 -10.80
CA GLY A 65 14.14 0.07 -10.77
C GLY A 65 14.52 1.43 -10.18
N ASP A 66 13.56 2.35 -10.02
CA ASP A 66 13.74 3.62 -9.30
C ASP A 66 13.61 3.48 -7.77
N GLY A 67 13.28 2.28 -7.29
CA GLY A 67 13.07 1.96 -5.88
C GLY A 67 11.63 2.11 -5.41
N GLY A 68 10.79 2.85 -6.12
CA GLY A 68 9.38 3.05 -5.79
C GLY A 68 8.50 1.88 -6.22
N PHE A 69 7.20 1.94 -5.87
CA PHE A 69 6.26 0.87 -6.19
C PHE A 69 5.10 1.34 -7.06
N GLY A 70 4.70 0.50 -7.99
CA GLY A 70 3.44 0.60 -8.71
C GLY A 70 2.25 0.07 -7.92
N PHE A 71 1.03 0.38 -8.36
CA PHE A 71 -0.19 -0.22 -7.81
C PHE A 71 -0.37 -1.69 -8.25
N PHE A 72 0.37 -2.08 -9.28
CA PHE A 72 0.48 -3.40 -9.89
C PHE A 72 1.93 -3.57 -10.44
N PRO A 73 2.45 -4.79 -10.62
CA PRO A 73 3.76 -4.99 -11.22
C PRO A 73 3.94 -4.22 -12.55
N ALA A 74 5.11 -3.61 -12.73
CA ALA A 74 5.47 -2.82 -13.91
C ALA A 74 4.58 -1.57 -14.17
N THR A 75 3.89 -1.05 -13.15
CA THR A 75 3.19 0.25 -13.22
C THR A 75 3.99 1.35 -12.54
N THR A 76 3.70 2.61 -12.87
CA THR A 76 4.45 3.78 -12.39
C THR A 76 4.56 3.86 -10.88
N SER A 77 5.78 4.15 -10.39
CA SER A 77 6.05 4.43 -8.99
C SER A 77 5.34 5.68 -8.50
N TYR A 78 4.55 5.54 -7.44
CA TYR A 78 3.98 6.66 -6.68
C TYR A 78 4.13 6.44 -5.18
N ILE A 79 4.11 7.54 -4.41
CA ILE A 79 4.33 7.48 -2.96
C ILE A 79 3.24 6.69 -2.23
N GLU A 80 1.98 6.81 -2.62
CA GLU A 80 0.87 6.08 -2.02
C GLU A 80 0.96 4.57 -2.30
N ASN A 81 1.39 4.20 -3.51
CA ASN A 81 1.61 2.80 -3.88
C ASN A 81 2.76 2.19 -3.09
N SER A 82 3.86 2.95 -2.95
CA SER A 82 5.02 2.58 -2.13
C SER A 82 4.62 2.35 -0.68
N HIS A 83 3.84 3.26 -0.11
CA HIS A 83 3.26 3.08 1.22
C HIS A 83 2.44 1.79 1.33
N TYR A 84 1.47 1.57 0.44
CA TYR A 84 0.61 0.39 0.53
C TYR A 84 1.39 -0.91 0.37
N CYS A 85 2.35 -0.97 -0.55
CA CYS A 85 3.17 -2.16 -0.74
C CYS A 85 4.05 -2.44 0.48
N LEU A 86 4.74 -1.42 1.00
CA LEU A 86 5.63 -1.57 2.16
C LEU A 86 4.86 -1.94 3.43
N ALA A 87 3.71 -1.30 3.67
CA ALA A 87 2.87 -1.63 4.81
C ALA A 87 2.28 -3.04 4.70
N ALA A 88 1.89 -3.48 3.50
CA ALA A 88 1.43 -4.85 3.28
C ALA A 88 2.55 -5.88 3.50
N LEU A 89 3.77 -5.60 3.03
CA LEU A 89 4.94 -6.45 3.27
C LEU A 89 5.24 -6.55 4.78
N ALA A 90 5.19 -5.44 5.52
CA ALA A 90 5.38 -5.43 6.97
C ALA A 90 4.31 -6.28 7.68
N LEU A 91 3.04 -6.20 7.28
CA LEU A 91 1.96 -7.04 7.81
C LEU A 91 2.17 -8.54 7.53
N LEU A 92 2.87 -8.88 6.44
CA LEU A 92 3.26 -10.24 6.09
C LEU A 92 4.59 -10.69 6.73
N GLY A 93 5.26 -9.82 7.49
CA GLY A 93 6.59 -10.09 8.06
C GLY A 93 7.69 -10.18 7.00
N ALA A 94 7.51 -9.52 5.86
CA ALA A 94 8.42 -9.54 4.73
C ALA A 94 9.04 -8.16 4.45
N SER A 95 10.07 -8.15 3.60
CA SER A 95 10.77 -6.95 3.17
C SER A 95 10.66 -6.74 1.66
N PRO A 96 10.79 -5.50 1.16
CA PRO A 96 10.92 -5.24 -0.27
C PRO A 96 12.22 -5.83 -0.83
N GLU A 97 12.27 -6.05 -2.15
CA GLU A 97 13.47 -6.60 -2.83
C GLU A 97 14.71 -5.73 -2.56
N ASN A 98 14.53 -4.41 -2.58
CA ASN A 98 15.60 -3.46 -2.30
C ASN A 98 15.14 -2.38 -1.33
N ILE A 99 15.36 -2.63 -0.04
CA ILE A 99 15.06 -1.71 1.08
C ILE A 99 15.75 -0.35 0.89
N LYS A 100 17.01 -0.36 0.45
CA LYS A 100 17.80 0.87 0.27
C LYS A 100 17.19 1.74 -0.83
N ALA A 101 16.89 1.15 -1.99
CA ALA A 101 16.28 1.86 -3.11
C ALA A 101 14.87 2.37 -2.75
N ALA A 102 14.07 1.58 -2.01
CA ALA A 102 12.77 2.03 -1.52
C ALA A 102 12.88 3.29 -0.64
N ARG A 103 13.84 3.30 0.30
CA ARG A 103 14.11 4.46 1.15
C ARG A 103 14.56 5.67 0.32
N GLU A 104 15.48 5.47 -0.62
CA GLU A 104 16.00 6.53 -1.49
C GLU A 104 14.89 7.13 -2.37
N TYR A 105 13.99 6.31 -2.92
CA TYR A 105 12.82 6.77 -3.65
C TYR A 105 11.91 7.67 -2.80
N ILE A 106 11.57 7.24 -1.58
CA ILE A 106 10.71 8.02 -0.68
C ILE A 106 11.37 9.35 -0.32
N VAL A 107 12.66 9.36 0.02
CA VAL A 107 13.41 10.58 0.33
C VAL A 107 13.50 11.50 -0.89
N SER A 108 13.63 10.97 -2.11
CA SER A 108 13.62 11.76 -3.34
C SER A 108 12.29 12.49 -3.60
N CYS A 109 11.21 12.05 -2.96
CA CYS A 109 9.91 12.72 -3.02
C CYS A 109 9.80 13.89 -2.04
N GLN A 110 10.77 14.08 -1.13
CA GLN A 110 10.79 15.22 -0.22
C GLN A 110 11.18 16.50 -0.95
N THR A 111 10.39 17.56 -0.74
CA THR A 111 10.64 18.88 -1.32
C THR A 111 11.49 19.74 -0.40
N ALA A 112 12.06 20.83 -0.93
CA ALA A 112 12.83 21.79 -0.13
C ALA A 112 12.03 22.44 1.02
N ALA A 113 10.69 22.46 0.92
CA ALA A 113 9.80 22.94 1.98
C ALA A 113 9.55 21.90 3.09
N GLY A 114 10.11 20.69 2.97
CA GLY A 114 10.02 19.61 3.96
C GLY A 114 8.87 18.63 3.75
N GLY A 115 7.79 19.03 3.09
CA GLY A 115 6.69 18.14 2.69
C GLY A 115 7.07 17.22 1.52
N PHE A 116 6.28 16.16 1.32
CA PHE A 116 6.52 15.20 0.24
C PHE A 116 5.50 15.36 -0.90
N ALA A 117 6.01 15.18 -2.10
CA ALA A 117 5.24 15.12 -3.33
C ALA A 117 4.90 13.68 -3.71
N ARG A 118 3.92 13.51 -4.59
CA ARG A 118 3.53 12.18 -5.09
C ARG A 118 4.63 11.49 -5.89
N THR A 119 5.48 12.29 -6.53
CA THR A 119 6.75 11.92 -7.19
C THR A 119 7.74 13.07 -7.02
N GLY A 120 9.04 12.83 -7.20
CA GLY A 120 10.11 13.83 -6.98
C GLY A 120 10.05 15.14 -7.77
N LYS A 121 9.07 15.34 -8.66
CA LYS A 121 8.87 16.59 -9.43
C LYS A 121 7.48 17.23 -9.25
N ALA A 122 6.61 16.62 -8.45
CA ALA A 122 5.26 17.12 -8.23
C ALA A 122 5.22 18.13 -7.06
N ALA A 123 4.10 18.83 -6.90
CA ALA A 123 3.87 19.66 -5.72
C ALA A 123 3.69 18.79 -4.47
N PRO A 124 4.13 19.25 -3.28
CA PRO A 124 3.90 18.54 -2.04
C PRO A 124 2.45 18.71 -1.58
N PHE A 125 1.88 17.63 -1.06
CA PHE A 125 0.54 17.63 -0.48
C PHE A 125 0.55 16.87 0.86
N LEU A 126 -0.46 17.13 1.68
CA LEU A 126 -0.58 16.53 3.01
C LEU A 126 -0.74 15.00 2.92
N ASP A 127 -1.53 14.51 1.98
CA ASP A 127 -1.76 13.08 1.70
C ASP A 127 -0.46 12.38 1.28
N SER A 128 0.30 13.00 0.36
CA SER A 128 1.59 12.49 -0.10
C SER A 128 2.61 12.44 1.04
N SER A 129 2.61 13.46 1.89
CA SER A 129 3.46 13.52 3.09
C SER A 129 3.09 12.44 4.11
N TRP A 130 1.80 12.22 4.34
CA TRP A 130 1.30 11.14 5.18
C TRP A 130 1.77 9.76 4.68
N HIS A 131 1.59 9.49 3.38
CA HIS A 131 2.05 8.24 2.76
C HIS A 131 3.57 8.05 2.87
N ALA A 132 4.35 9.09 2.60
CA ALA A 132 5.81 9.03 2.72
C ALA A 132 6.26 8.67 4.14
N LEU A 133 5.69 9.32 5.17
CA LEU A 133 6.06 9.06 6.56
C LEU A 133 5.68 7.64 7.00
N LEU A 134 4.49 7.15 6.61
CA LEU A 134 4.11 5.77 6.92
C LEU A 134 4.97 4.75 6.16
N ALA A 135 5.35 5.04 4.92
CA ALA A 135 6.26 4.19 4.15
C ALA A 135 7.65 4.11 4.81
N LEU A 136 8.19 5.24 5.29
CA LEU A 136 9.46 5.27 6.03
C LEU A 136 9.37 4.51 7.36
N LYS A 137 8.23 4.65 8.07
CA LYS A 137 7.98 3.89 9.29
C LYS A 137 7.98 2.39 9.03
N ALA A 138 7.29 1.93 7.98
CA ALA A 138 7.25 0.52 7.59
C ALA A 138 8.64 -0.07 7.22
N LEU A 139 9.60 0.77 6.82
CA LEU A 139 11.00 0.37 6.54
C LEU A 139 11.89 0.38 7.79
N SER A 140 11.37 0.79 8.95
CA SER A 140 12.12 0.93 10.21
C SER A 140 11.73 -0.10 11.26
N GLU A 141 10.70 -0.91 10.98
CA GLU A 141 10.24 -2.05 11.79
C GLU A 141 10.93 -3.34 11.33
#